data_AF-A0A2S6AYU7-F1
#
_entry.id   AF-A0A2S6AYU7-F1
#
_cell.length_a   1.000
_cell.length_b   1.000
_cell.length_c   1.000
_cell.angle_alpha   90.00
_cell.angle_beta   90.00
_cell.angle_gamma   90.00
#
_symmetry.space_group_name_H-M   'P 1'
#
loop_
_entity.id
_entity.type
_entity.pdbx_description
1 polymer ?
#
loop_
_entity_poly.entity_id
_entity_poly.type
_entity_poly.pdbx_seq_one_letter_code
_entity_poly.pdbx_strand_id
1 'polypeptide(L)'
;LPPPSIGEVRDILLGHLQALHAFYGAPQGVRIARQHLGWYAKDRPENAAFRAVVNRAATSDEQLRLTADYFDALEAGVPSGFAAAA
;
A
#
# COMPACT_ATOMS: atom_id res chain seq x y z
N LEU A 1 16.84 1.02 -18.09
CA LEU A 1 15.43 1.47 -18.14
C LEU A 1 15.26 2.58 -17.11
N PRO A 2 14.39 3.57 -17.35
CA PRO A 2 14.07 4.56 -16.33
C PRO A 2 13.42 3.87 -15.11
N PRO A 3 13.46 4.50 -13.93
CA PRO A 3 12.69 4.04 -12.77
C PRO A 3 11.19 4.04 -13.09
N PRO A 4 10.40 3.11 -12.50
CA PRO A 4 8.96 3.14 -12.66
C PRO A 4 8.38 4.43 -12.06
N SER A 5 7.33 4.93 -12.69
CA SER A 5 6.49 6.02 -12.20
C SER A 5 5.73 5.63 -10.93
N ILE A 6 5.19 6.63 -10.23
CA ILE A 6 4.35 6.43 -9.04
C ILE A 6 3.12 5.58 -9.38
N GLY A 7 2.45 5.87 -10.50
CA GLY A 7 1.32 5.07 -11.00
C GLY A 7 1.70 3.62 -11.32
N GLU A 8 2.84 3.37 -11.97
CA GLU A 8 3.29 2.00 -12.23
C GLU A 8 3.58 1.23 -10.93
N VAL A 9 4.18 1.89 -9.94
CA VAL A 9 4.39 1.29 -8.62
C VAL A 9 3.06 0.95 -7.94
N ARG A 10 2.08 1.87 -7.98
CA ARG A 10 0.73 1.64 -7.45
C ARG A 10 0.12 0.39 -8.04
N ASP A 11 0.11 0.29 -9.36
CA ASP A 11 -0.58 -0.78 -10.07
C ASP A 11 0.10 -2.15 -9.81
N ILE A 12 1.43 -2.18 -9.73
CA ILE A 12 2.19 -3.37 -9.32
C ILE A 12 1.80 -3.82 -7.91
N LEU A 13 1.74 -2.88 -6.95
CA LEU A 13 1.39 -3.21 -5.57
C LEU A 13 -0.06 -3.67 -5.43
N LEU A 14 -1.00 -3.01 -6.11
CA LEU A 14 -2.41 -3.42 -6.11
C LEU A 14 -2.58 -4.84 -6.69
N GLY A 15 -1.93 -5.14 -7.81
CA GLY A 15 -1.96 -6.49 -8.39
C GLY A 15 -1.37 -7.54 -7.43
N HIS A 16 -0.30 -7.20 -6.72
CA HIS A 16 0.29 -8.09 -5.73
C HIS A 16 -0.65 -8.34 -4.54
N LEU A 17 -1.32 -7.30 -4.02
CA LEU A 17 -2.29 -7.44 -2.94
C LEU A 17 -3.48 -8.31 -3.35
N GLN A 18 -4.02 -8.09 -4.54
CA GLN A 18 -5.10 -8.92 -5.09
C GLN A 18 -4.68 -10.39 -5.20
N ALA A 19 -3.45 -10.66 -5.67
CA ALA A 19 -2.92 -12.02 -5.75
C ALA A 19 -2.78 -12.67 -4.36
N LEU A 20 -2.31 -11.94 -3.35
CA LEU A 20 -2.21 -12.43 -1.97
C LEU A 20 -3.59 -12.71 -1.38
N HIS A 21 -4.57 -11.85 -1.61
CA HIS A 21 -5.94 -12.05 -1.15
C HIS A 21 -6.60 -13.25 -1.82
N ALA A 22 -6.40 -13.42 -3.12
CA ALA A 22 -6.92 -14.56 -3.88
C ALA A 22 -6.27 -15.89 -3.43
N PHE A 23 -4.98 -15.89 -3.12
CA PHE A 23 -4.26 -17.10 -2.74
C PHE A 23 -4.51 -17.53 -1.28
N TYR A 24 -4.47 -16.58 -0.34
CA TYR A 24 -4.59 -16.87 1.10
C TYR A 24 -6.02 -16.71 1.66
N GLY A 25 -6.95 -16.15 0.90
CA GLY A 25 -8.26 -15.72 1.38
C GLY A 25 -8.18 -14.46 2.26
N ALA A 26 -9.32 -13.83 2.57
CA ALA A 26 -9.37 -12.49 3.13
C ALA A 26 -8.56 -12.28 4.45
N PRO A 27 -8.87 -12.96 5.58
CA PRO A 27 -8.21 -12.65 6.85
C PRO A 27 -6.71 -12.98 6.85
N GLN A 28 -6.29 -14.03 6.15
CA GLN A 28 -4.89 -14.44 6.08
C GLN A 28 -4.12 -13.63 5.04
N GLY A 29 -4.76 -13.33 3.90
CA GLY A 29 -4.23 -12.46 2.84
C GLY A 29 -3.91 -11.06 3.34
N VAL A 30 -4.80 -10.43 4.11
CA VAL A 30 -4.53 -9.10 4.71
C VAL A 30 -3.29 -9.12 5.61
N ARG A 31 -3.13 -10.18 6.42
CA ARG A 31 -1.97 -10.32 7.32
C ARG A 31 -0.66 -10.51 6.55
N ILE A 32 -0.66 -11.38 5.53
CA ILE A 32 0.52 -11.61 4.68
C ILE A 32 0.87 -10.37 3.86
N ALA A 33 -0.14 -9.67 3.35
CA ALA A 33 0.03 -8.42 2.62
C ALA A 33 0.72 -7.33 3.47
N ARG A 34 0.34 -7.16 4.74
CA ARG A 34 1.03 -6.21 5.65
C ARG A 34 2.52 -6.49 5.76
N GLN A 35 2.92 -7.77 5.77
CA GLN A 35 4.34 -8.15 5.79
C GLN A 35 5.07 -7.71 4.51
N HIS A 36 4.46 -7.94 3.34
CA HIS A 36 5.04 -7.56 2.04
C HIS A 36 5.17 -6.04 1.87
N LEU A 37 4.13 -5.29 2.27
CA LEU A 37 4.16 -3.83 2.25
C LEU A 37 5.17 -3.26 3.25
N GLY A 38 5.39 -3.98 4.35
CA GLY A 38 6.51 -3.76 5.27
C GLY A 38 7.84 -3.78 4.53
N TRP A 39 8.12 -4.76 3.69
CA TRP A 39 9.37 -4.83 2.92
C TRP A 39 9.50 -3.70 1.90
N TYR A 40 8.42 -3.34 1.21
CA TYR A 40 8.40 -2.24 0.24
C TYR A 40 8.84 -0.89 0.84
N ALA A 41 8.48 -0.67 2.11
CA ALA A 41 8.71 0.57 2.83
C ALA A 41 9.95 0.54 3.74
N LYS A 42 10.73 -0.54 3.74
CA LYS A 42 11.83 -0.73 4.69
C LYS A 42 12.98 0.27 4.49
N ASP A 43 13.28 0.59 3.23
CA ASP A 43 14.51 1.32 2.88
C ASP A 43 14.26 2.79 2.51
N ARG A 44 13.06 3.31 2.85
CA ARG A 44 12.62 4.66 2.48
C ARG A 44 11.90 5.33 3.66
N PRO A 45 12.52 6.31 4.34
CA PRO A 45 11.89 7.08 5.42
C PRO A 45 10.54 7.69 5.03
N GLU A 46 10.42 8.13 3.77
CA GLU A 46 9.20 8.66 3.17
C GLU A 46 8.04 7.65 3.15
N ASN A 47 8.33 6.34 3.25
CA ASN A 47 7.32 5.28 3.24
C ASN A 47 6.83 4.90 4.65
N ALA A 48 7.25 5.60 5.71
CA ALA A 48 6.72 5.40 7.05
C ALA A 48 5.20 5.69 7.12
N ALA A 49 4.75 6.75 6.44
CA ALA A 49 3.33 7.09 6.31
C ALA A 49 2.56 5.98 5.59
N PHE A 50 3.10 5.45 4.50
CA PHE A 50 2.53 4.32 3.77
C PHE A 50 2.34 3.08 4.66
N ARG A 51 3.37 2.71 5.44
CA ARG A 51 3.32 1.59 6.40
C ARG A 51 2.20 1.77 7.43
N ALA A 52 2.05 2.98 7.97
CA ALA A 52 1.01 3.26 8.96
C ALA A 52 -0.40 3.06 8.37
N VAL A 53 -0.59 3.50 7.13
CA VAL A 53 -1.85 3.36 6.38
C VAL A 53 -2.23 1.90 6.18
N VAL A 54 -1.33 1.11 5.59
CA VAL A 54 -1.65 -0.27 5.19
C VAL A 54 -1.74 -1.24 6.38
N ASN A 55 -1.08 -0.91 7.50
CA ASN A 55 -1.19 -1.68 8.74
C ASN A 55 -2.56 -1.52 9.42
N ARG A 56 -3.29 -0.42 9.15
CA ARG A 56 -4.62 -0.17 9.72
C ARG A 56 -5.74 -0.94 9.02
N ALA A 57 -5.54 -1.32 7.75
CA ALA A 57 -6.55 -1.99 6.95
C ALA A 57 -7.00 -3.33 7.57
N ALA A 58 -8.26 -3.45 7.98
CA ALA A 58 -8.82 -4.67 8.56
C ALA A 58 -9.34 -5.66 7.51
N THR A 59 -9.60 -5.18 6.29
CA THR A 59 -10.15 -5.98 5.18
C THR A 59 -9.31 -5.86 3.92
N SER A 60 -9.49 -6.81 3.00
CA SER A 60 -8.86 -6.80 1.68
C SER A 60 -9.19 -5.53 0.90
N ASP A 61 -10.48 -5.16 0.86
CA ASP A 61 -10.96 -3.97 0.15
C ASP A 61 -10.38 -2.69 0.75
N GLU A 62 -10.34 -2.60 2.09
CA GLU A 62 -9.73 -1.47 2.77
C GLU A 62 -8.23 -1.38 2.46
N GLN A 63 -7.51 -2.50 2.43
CA GLN A 63 -6.08 -2.52 2.12
C GLN A 63 -5.79 -2.07 0.68
N LEU A 64 -6.63 -2.46 -0.28
CA LEU A 64 -6.53 -2.01 -1.67
C LEU A 64 -6.83 -0.51 -1.79
N ARG A 65 -7.95 -0.05 -1.22
CA ARG A 65 -8.36 1.36 -1.28
C ARG A 65 -7.30 2.26 -0.65
N LEU A 66 -6.86 1.93 0.56
CA LEU A 66 -5.86 2.73 1.26
C LEU A 66 -4.51 2.77 0.52
N THR A 67 -4.14 1.69 -0.17
CA THR A 67 -2.94 1.67 -1.01
C THR A 67 -3.12 2.58 -2.23
N ALA A 68 -4.25 2.50 -2.94
CA ALA A 68 -4.55 3.35 -4.08
C ALA A 68 -4.56 4.83 -3.69
N ASP A 69 -5.34 5.19 -2.66
CA ASP A 69 -5.47 6.57 -2.16
C ASP A 69 -4.12 7.20 -1.81
N TYR A 70 -3.19 6.41 -1.24
CA TYR A 70 -1.84 6.89 -0.91
C TYR A 70 -1.03 7.26 -2.15
N PHE A 71 -1.00 6.36 -3.15
CA PHE A 71 -0.23 6.60 -4.37
C PHE A 71 -0.84 7.68 -5.25
N ASP A 72 -2.17 7.78 -5.30
CA ASP A 72 -2.87 8.85 -6.02
C ASP A 72 -2.56 10.23 -5.40
N ALA A 73 -2.55 10.33 -4.07
CA ALA A 73 -2.14 11.55 -3.38
C ALA A 73 -0.66 11.90 -3.65
N LEU A 74 0.21 10.88 -3.65
CA LEU A 74 1.64 11.04 -3.92
C LEU A 74 1.89 11.50 -5.37
N GLU A 75 1.16 10.96 -6.34
CA GLU A 75 1.24 11.34 -7.76
C GLU A 75 0.72 12.77 -7.98
N ALA A 76 -0.36 13.15 -7.29
CA ALA A 76 -0.91 14.50 -7.34
C ALA A 76 -0.10 15.55 -6.54
N GLY A 77 0.93 15.12 -5.79
CA GLY A 77 1.75 16.01 -4.95
C GLY A 77 1.00 16.60 -3.75
N VAL A 78 -0.10 15.98 -3.33
CA VAL A 78 -0.94 16.44 -2.22
C VAL A 78 -0.58 15.65 -0.97
N PRO A 79 -0.55 16.26 0.23
CA PRO A 79 -0.38 15.51 1.46
C PRO A 79 -1.47 14.43 1.53
N SER A 80 -1.06 13.17 1.61
CA SER A 80 -2.02 12.10 1.86
C SER A 80 -2.69 12.38 3.21
N GLY A 81 -4.02 12.45 3.25
CA GLY A 81 -4.80 12.76 4.47
C GLY A 81 -4.57 11.78 5.63
N PHE A 82 -3.77 10.75 5.39
CA PHE A 82 -3.33 9.75 6.35
C PHE A 82 -2.31 10.24 7.39
N ALA A 83 -1.63 11.37 7.16
CA ALA A 83 -0.65 11.93 8.09
C ALA A 83 -1.28 12.56 9.36
N ALA A 84 -2.57 12.88 9.35
CA ALA A 84 -3.23 13.61 10.43
C ALA A 84 -3.68 12.75 11.64
N ALA A 85 -3.42 11.44 11.62
CA ALA A 85 -3.93 10.52 12.63
C ALA A 85 -2.84 9.63 13.26
N ALA A 86 -1.60 10.12 13.37
CA ALA A 86 -0.53 9.47 14.12
C ALA A 86 -0.40 10.09 15.53
#